data_AF-A0AAU3LSQ1-F1
#
_entry.id   AF-A0AAU3LSQ1-F1
#
_cell.length_a   1.000
_cell.length_b   1.000
_cell.length_c   1.000
_cell.angle_alpha   90.00
_cell.angle_beta   90.00
_cell.angle_gamma   90.00
#
_symmetry.space_group_name_H-M   'P 1'
#
loop_
_entity.id
_entity.type
_entity.pdbx_description
1 polymer ?
#
loop_
_entity_poly.entity_id
_entity_poly.type
_entity_poly.pdbx_seq_one_letter_code
_entity_poly.pdbx_strand_id
1 'polypeptide(L)'
;MDLRYFNQTGWTAIFNGTETEIGRMVRVEAWDPATGTALVVDPRRGAMRPVTDYEAFSHLEKADQVVAAVPGGGWRAHWKDEGPGNTPLTEQVLAWLITSQGRATAITMDAHGHVEDADSADAFIPPGEELGQD
;
A
#
# COMPACT_ATOMS: atom_id res chain seq x y z
N MET A 1 -5.23 7.74 0.10
CA MET A 1 -5.74 6.51 -0.54
C MET A 1 -5.14 5.39 0.29
N ASP A 2 -5.90 4.45 0.83
CA ASP A 2 -5.36 3.52 1.84
C ASP A 2 -4.29 2.61 1.21
N LEU A 3 -3.21 2.27 1.95
CA LEU A 3 -2.10 1.37 1.59
C LEU A 3 -2.52 0.00 1.00
N ARG A 4 -3.82 -0.29 1.05
CA ARG A 4 -4.54 -1.45 0.52
C ARG A 4 -4.20 -1.85 -0.93
N TYR A 5 -3.54 -1.01 -1.72
CA TYR A 5 -3.21 -1.32 -3.12
C TYR A 5 -1.76 -1.72 -3.38
N PHE A 6 -0.86 -1.66 -2.39
CA PHE A 6 0.51 -2.14 -2.56
C PHE A 6 0.64 -3.60 -2.13
N ASN A 7 1.12 -4.46 -3.02
CA ASN A 7 1.48 -5.84 -2.64
C ASN A 7 2.60 -6.40 -3.54
N GLN A 8 3.12 -7.59 -3.20
CA GLN A 8 4.27 -8.16 -3.91
C GLN A 8 3.91 -8.78 -5.27
N THR A 9 2.64 -9.11 -5.51
CA THR A 9 2.19 -9.78 -6.73
C THR A 9 1.63 -8.81 -7.76
N GLY A 10 1.18 -7.62 -7.34
CA GLY A 10 0.45 -6.67 -8.17
C GLY A 10 -1.01 -7.07 -8.40
N TRP A 11 -1.58 -7.95 -7.56
CA TRP A 11 -2.94 -8.45 -7.72
C TRP A 11 -3.71 -8.55 -6.41
N THR A 12 -5.00 -8.26 -6.49
CA THR A 12 -5.97 -8.41 -5.40
C THR A 12 -7.11 -9.29 -5.89
N ALA A 13 -7.53 -10.23 -5.06
CA ALA A 13 -8.71 -11.04 -5.29
C ALA A 13 -9.95 -10.35 -4.71
N ILE A 14 -10.99 -10.25 -5.53
CA ILE A 14 -12.29 -9.68 -5.15
C ILE A 14 -13.29 -10.79 -4.94
N PHE A 15 -14.01 -10.72 -3.81
CA PHE A 15 -15.06 -11.66 -3.46
C PHE A 15 -16.43 -10.95 -3.33
N ASN A 16 -17.49 -11.60 -3.78
CA ASN A 16 -18.86 -11.13 -3.70
C ASN A 16 -19.44 -11.33 -2.28
N GLY A 17 -20.36 -10.44 -1.88
CA GLY A 17 -20.98 -10.44 -0.55
C GLY A 17 -20.35 -9.41 0.39
N THR A 18 -21.08 -9.00 1.43
CA THR A 18 -20.64 -7.91 2.34
C THR A 18 -19.61 -8.35 3.39
N GLU A 19 -19.40 -9.64 3.61
CA GLU A 19 -18.30 -10.17 4.42
C GLU A 19 -18.13 -11.64 4.02
N THR A 20 -17.09 -11.96 3.27
CA THR A 20 -16.63 -13.35 3.16
C THR A 20 -15.72 -13.64 4.35
N GLU A 21 -15.54 -14.90 4.72
CA GLU A 21 -14.62 -15.30 5.80
C GLU A 21 -13.17 -14.84 5.55
N ILE A 22 -12.84 -14.51 4.30
CA ILE A 22 -11.54 -14.02 3.86
C ILE A 22 -11.51 -12.49 3.67
N GLY A 23 -12.65 -11.81 3.74
CA GLY A 23 -12.80 -10.38 3.41
C GLY A 23 -13.08 -10.14 1.93
N ARG A 24 -13.69 -8.97 1.63
CA ARG A 24 -14.13 -8.62 0.27
C ARG A 24 -12.97 -8.44 -0.72
N MET A 25 -11.86 -7.89 -0.24
CA MET A 25 -10.66 -7.61 -1.04
C MET A 25 -9.45 -8.17 -0.30
N VAL A 26 -8.74 -9.08 -0.95
CA VAL A 26 -7.62 -9.80 -0.33
C VAL A 26 -6.44 -9.79 -1.28
N ARG A 27 -5.26 -9.42 -0.79
CA ARG A 27 -4.04 -9.48 -1.59
C ARG A 27 -3.77 -10.91 -2.06
N VAL A 28 -3.38 -11.06 -3.32
CA VAL A 28 -2.87 -12.33 -3.81
C VAL A 28 -1.45 -12.51 -3.27
N GLU A 29 -1.20 -13.62 -2.61
CA GLU A 29 0.07 -13.90 -1.94
C GLU A 29 1.05 -14.64 -2.86
N ALA A 30 0.51 -15.47 -3.75
CA ALA A 30 1.31 -16.26 -4.68
C ALA A 30 0.48 -16.73 -5.89
N TRP A 31 1.15 -17.41 -6.80
CA TRP A 31 0.57 -18.12 -7.92
C TRP A 31 0.91 -19.61 -7.79
N ASP A 32 -0.08 -20.48 -7.99
CA ASP A 32 0.16 -21.91 -8.12
C ASP A 32 1.01 -22.16 -9.38
N PRO A 33 2.22 -22.75 -9.27
CA PRO A 33 3.10 -22.91 -10.42
C PRO A 33 2.62 -23.97 -11.43
N ALA A 34 1.75 -24.89 -11.02
CA ALA A 34 1.21 -25.94 -11.89
C ALA A 34 -0.03 -25.47 -12.65
N THR A 35 -0.91 -24.71 -11.99
CA THR A 35 -2.19 -24.29 -12.57
C THR A 35 -2.22 -22.83 -13.01
N GLY A 36 -1.31 -22.00 -12.51
CA GLY A 36 -1.34 -20.55 -12.69
C GLY A 36 -2.47 -19.86 -11.91
N THR A 37 -3.11 -20.55 -10.96
CA THR A 37 -4.21 -19.99 -10.17
C THR A 37 -3.67 -19.07 -9.08
N ALA A 38 -4.34 -17.94 -8.85
CA ALA A 38 -4.00 -17.04 -7.75
C ALA A 38 -4.28 -17.71 -6.40
N LEU A 39 -3.35 -17.53 -5.46
CA LEU A 39 -3.43 -18.06 -4.10
C LEU A 39 -3.59 -16.93 -3.09
N VAL A 40 -4.49 -17.14 -2.13
CA VAL A 40 -4.75 -16.25 -0.99
C VAL A 40 -4.58 -17.05 0.31
N VAL A 41 -4.27 -16.37 1.42
CA VAL A 41 -4.21 -17.04 2.72
C VAL A 41 -5.62 -17.28 3.24
N ASP A 42 -5.94 -18.53 3.57
CA ASP A 42 -7.08 -18.90 4.39
C ASP A 42 -6.74 -18.61 5.86
N PRO A 43 -7.33 -17.57 6.49
CA PRO A 43 -6.96 -17.17 7.84
C PRO A 43 -7.36 -18.21 8.89
N ARG A 44 -8.33 -19.09 8.61
CA ARG A 44 -8.75 -20.14 9.56
C ARG A 44 -7.77 -21.30 9.59
N ARG A 45 -7.19 -21.61 8.43
CA ARG A 45 -6.25 -22.73 8.29
C ARG A 45 -4.79 -22.28 8.41
N GLY A 46 -4.51 -20.99 8.23
CA GLY A 46 -3.15 -20.47 8.15
C GLY A 46 -2.38 -21.03 6.94
N ALA A 47 -3.09 -21.31 5.84
CA ALA A 47 -2.53 -21.95 4.65
C ALA A 47 -2.99 -21.23 3.37
N MET A 48 -2.18 -21.31 2.32
CA MET A 48 -2.56 -20.79 1.01
C MET A 48 -3.63 -21.68 0.37
N ARG A 49 -4.62 -21.06 -0.26
CA ARG A 49 -5.69 -21.73 -0.98
C ARG A 49 -5.97 -21.02 -2.31
N PRO A 50 -6.27 -21.76 -3.39
CA PRO A 50 -6.72 -21.18 -4.65
C PRO A 50 -7.96 -20.31 -4.47
N VAL A 51 -7.97 -19.13 -5.10
CA VAL A 51 -9.14 -18.23 -5.10
C VAL A 51 -10.37 -18.90 -5.71
N THR A 52 -10.17 -19.79 -6.69
CA THR A 52 -11.24 -20.55 -7.36
C THR A 52 -11.96 -21.54 -6.44
N ASP A 53 -11.37 -21.88 -5.30
CA ASP A 53 -12.01 -22.78 -4.33
C ASP A 53 -13.05 -22.08 -3.44
N TYR A 54 -13.17 -20.75 -3.55
CA TYR A 54 -14.14 -19.96 -2.84
C TYR A 54 -15.32 -19.65 -3.76
N GLU A 55 -16.52 -20.09 -3.41
CA GLU A 55 -17.75 -19.82 -4.19
C GLU A 55 -17.99 -18.32 -4.40
N ALA A 56 -17.56 -17.50 -3.43
CA ALA A 56 -17.71 -16.05 -3.48
C ALA A 56 -16.67 -15.36 -4.37
N PHE A 57 -15.65 -16.06 -4.90
CA PHE A 57 -14.64 -15.42 -5.74
C PHE A 57 -15.27 -14.83 -7.00
N SER A 58 -14.96 -13.56 -7.26
CA SER A 58 -15.49 -12.82 -8.40
C SER A 58 -14.46 -12.69 -9.50
N HIS A 59 -13.35 -12.00 -9.23
CA HIS A 59 -12.31 -11.71 -10.20
C HIS A 59 -11.03 -11.22 -9.52
N LEU A 60 -9.97 -11.04 -10.31
CA LEU A 60 -8.75 -10.36 -9.90
C LEU A 60 -8.76 -8.92 -10.39
N GLU A 61 -8.29 -8.01 -9.54
CA GLU A 61 -7.99 -6.62 -9.90
C GLU A 61 -6.49 -6.37 -9.79
N LYS A 62 -5.97 -5.47 -10.63
CA LYS A 62 -4.58 -5.04 -10.56
C LYS A 62 -4.37 -4.18 -9.32
N ALA A 63 -3.23 -4.40 -8.69
CA ALA A 63 -2.70 -3.64 -7.58
C ALA A 63 -1.31 -3.10 -7.95
N ASP A 64 -0.80 -2.14 -7.21
CA ASP A 64 0.55 -1.63 -7.40
C ASP A 64 1.56 -2.62 -6.84
N GLN A 65 2.27 -3.31 -7.74
CA GLN A 65 3.29 -4.27 -7.34
C GLN A 65 4.50 -3.54 -6.77
N VAL A 66 4.83 -3.76 -5.50
CA VAL A 66 6.07 -3.25 -4.90
C VAL A 66 7.23 -4.16 -5.29
N VAL A 67 8.26 -3.60 -5.92
CA VAL A 67 9.47 -4.31 -6.37
C VAL A 67 10.71 -3.96 -5.54
N ALA A 68 10.69 -2.83 -4.84
CA ALA A 68 11.75 -2.46 -3.91
C ALA A 68 11.23 -1.48 -2.85
N ALA A 69 11.93 -1.42 -1.72
CA ALA A 69 11.80 -0.36 -0.73
C ALA A 69 13.17 0.31 -0.55
N VAL A 70 13.21 1.64 -0.69
CA VAL A 70 14.43 2.44 -0.52
C VAL A 70 14.29 3.25 0.78
N PRO A 71 15.33 3.35 1.63
CA PRO A 71 15.26 4.19 2.83
C PRO A 71 14.92 5.65 2.50
N GLY A 72 14.11 6.29 3.35
CA GLY A 72 13.66 7.66 3.12
C GLY A 72 14.77 8.70 3.10
N GLY A 73 15.93 8.40 3.70
CA GLY A 73 17.16 9.15 3.47
C GLY A 73 17.18 10.58 3.99
N GLY A 74 16.28 10.93 4.92
CA GLY A 74 16.16 12.28 5.48
C GLY A 74 15.21 13.21 4.71
N TRP A 75 14.54 12.69 3.69
CA TRP A 75 13.45 13.41 3.02
C TRP A 75 12.27 13.63 3.95
N ARG A 76 11.52 14.71 3.72
CA ARG A 76 10.28 15.02 4.44
C ARG A 76 9.14 15.27 3.46
N ALA A 77 7.94 14.81 3.80
CA ALA A 77 6.72 15.16 3.09
C ALA A 77 6.05 16.35 3.79
N HIS A 78 5.46 17.23 3.01
CA HIS A 78 4.81 18.45 3.52
C HIS A 78 3.40 18.59 2.96
N TRP A 79 2.47 18.95 3.83
CA TRP A 79 1.09 19.28 3.52
C TRP A 79 0.77 20.64 4.12
N LYS A 80 -0.03 21.44 3.43
CA LYS A 80 -0.40 22.79 3.85
C LYS A 80 -1.54 22.80 4.88
N ASP A 81 -2.38 21.76 4.90
CA ASP A 81 -3.64 21.75 5.62
C ASP A 81 -4.02 20.41 6.31
N GLU A 82 -3.12 19.43 6.35
CA GLU A 82 -3.38 18.12 7.00
C GLU A 82 -2.99 18.07 8.50
N GLY A 83 -2.41 19.15 9.03
CA GLY A 83 -2.05 19.26 10.44
C GLY A 83 -3.25 19.59 11.34
N PRO A 84 -3.10 19.47 12.68
CA PRO A 84 -4.17 19.79 13.63
C PRO A 84 -4.73 21.20 13.41
N GLY A 85 -6.05 21.29 13.23
CA GLY A 85 -6.72 22.56 12.96
C GLY A 85 -6.48 23.13 11.56
N ASN A 86 -6.24 22.26 10.56
CA ASN A 86 -5.92 22.60 9.17
C ASN A 86 -4.66 23.47 9.06
N THR A 87 -3.64 23.10 9.82
CA THR A 87 -2.33 23.77 9.82
C THR A 87 -1.34 22.99 8.97
N PRO A 88 -0.22 23.61 8.53
CA PRO A 88 0.80 22.88 7.80
C PRO A 88 1.40 21.75 8.64
N LEU A 89 1.61 20.60 8.00
CA LEU A 89 2.18 19.40 8.59
C LEU A 89 3.41 18.98 7.78
N THR A 90 4.47 18.61 8.47
CA THR A 90 5.68 18.04 7.85
C THR A 90 6.06 16.78 8.58
N GLU A 91 6.18 15.68 7.83
CA GLU A 91 6.55 14.37 8.37
C GLU A 91 7.81 13.84 7.72
N GLN A 92 8.54 12.97 8.42
CA GLN A 92 9.69 12.30 7.84
C GLN A 92 9.23 11.19 6.89
N VAL A 93 9.85 11.14 5.72
CA VAL A 93 9.73 9.97 4.85
C VAL A 93 10.59 8.86 5.45
N LEU A 94 9.95 7.75 5.81
CA LEU A 94 10.62 6.56 6.34
C LEU A 94 11.23 5.72 5.22
N ALA A 95 10.48 5.56 4.13
CA ALA A 95 10.87 4.77 2.97
C ALA A 95 10.14 5.24 1.71
N TRP A 96 10.69 4.85 0.56
CA TRP A 96 10.06 4.95 -0.76
C TRP A 96 9.73 3.56 -1.26
N LEU A 97 8.46 3.28 -1.54
CA LEU A 97 8.04 2.07 -2.24
C LEU A 97 8.20 2.29 -3.73
N ILE A 98 9.02 1.45 -4.37
CA ILE A 98 9.19 1.45 -5.82
C ILE A 98 8.25 0.43 -6.40
N THR A 99 7.36 0.86 -7.30
CA THR A 99 6.43 -0.04 -7.98
C THR A 99 7.03 -0.59 -9.28
N SER A 100 6.50 -1.71 -9.76
CA SER A 100 6.90 -2.29 -11.06
C SER A 100 6.61 -1.37 -12.25
N GLN A 101 5.78 -0.35 -12.06
CA GLN A 101 5.48 0.70 -13.04
C GLN A 101 6.46 1.88 -12.98
N GLY A 102 7.46 1.83 -12.09
CA GLY A 102 8.46 2.89 -11.92
C GLY A 102 7.99 4.07 -11.08
N ARG A 103 6.86 3.97 -10.37
CA ARG A 103 6.43 4.98 -9.39
C ARG A 103 7.22 4.82 -8.10
N ALA A 104 7.58 5.93 -7.46
CA ALA A 104 8.09 5.97 -6.10
C ALA A 104 7.03 6.63 -5.20
N THR A 105 6.47 5.87 -4.26
CA THR A 105 5.51 6.38 -3.27
C THR A 105 6.20 6.48 -1.93
N ALA A 106 6.18 7.67 -1.33
CA ALA A 106 6.73 7.91 0.00
C ALA A 106 5.84 7.31 1.08
N ILE A 107 6.45 6.75 2.12
CA ILE A 107 5.78 6.28 3.33
C ILE A 107 6.21 7.16 4.49
N THR A 108 5.25 7.72 5.20
CA THR A 108 5.47 8.54 6.40
C THR A 108 4.87 7.87 7.62
N MET A 109 5.11 8.46 8.78
CA MET A 109 4.50 8.05 10.03
C MET A 109 4.20 9.28 10.88
N ASP A 110 2.97 9.34 11.37
CA ASP A 110 2.52 10.43 12.21
C ASP A 110 3.06 10.31 13.66
N ALA A 111 2.76 11.30 14.49
CA ALA A 111 3.17 11.34 15.89
C ALA A 111 2.53 10.23 16.76
N HIS A 112 1.50 9.56 16.26
CA HIS A 112 0.80 8.45 16.92
C HIS A 112 1.27 7.08 16.43
N GLY A 113 2.21 7.04 15.49
CA GLY A 113 2.73 5.81 14.90
C GLY A 113 1.83 5.25 13.80
N HIS A 114 0.90 6.04 13.27
CA HIS A 114 0.12 5.65 12.11
C HIS A 114 0.97 5.80 10.86
N VAL A 115 1.02 4.75 10.04
CA VAL A 115 1.82 4.70 8.81
C VAL A 115 0.90 4.86 7.62
N GLU A 116 1.18 5.85 6.78
CA GLU A 116 0.45 6.10 5.54
C GLU A 116 1.41 6.36 4.38
N ASP A 117 0.90 6.29 3.16
CA ASP A 117 1.59 6.88 2.03
C ASP A 117 1.42 8.41 2.01
N ALA A 118 2.39 9.08 1.42
CA ALA A 118 2.38 10.54 1.26
C ALA A 118 2.12 10.96 -0.20
N ASP A 119 1.31 10.19 -0.95
CA ASP A 119 0.95 10.58 -2.33
C ASP A 119 0.13 11.89 -2.37
N SER A 120 -0.50 12.29 -1.25
CA SER A 120 -1.23 13.57 -1.10
C SER A 120 -0.34 14.75 -0.73
N ALA A 121 0.95 14.56 -0.50
CA ALA A 121 1.85 15.64 -0.08
C ALA A 121 1.90 16.76 -1.13
N ASP A 122 1.82 18.00 -0.68
CA ASP A 122 1.98 19.19 -1.52
C ASP A 122 3.44 19.33 -2.01
N ALA A 123 4.40 18.89 -1.19
CA ALA A 123 5.82 18.98 -1.50
C ALA A 123 6.65 17.90 -0.77
N PHE A 124 7.78 17.56 -1.38
CA PHE A 124 8.85 16.78 -0.76
C PHE A 124 10.08 17.65 -0.54
N ILE A 125 10.53 17.74 0.71
CA ILE A 125 11.69 18.54 1.12
C ILE A 125 12.92 17.62 1.19
N PRO A 126 13.98 17.91 0.42
CA PRO A 126 15.20 17.11 0.46
C PRO A 126 15.95 17.27 1.79
N PRO A 127 16.87 16.33 2.10
CA PRO A 127 17.68 16.38 3.31
C PRO A 127 18.55 17.64 3.33
N GLY A 128 18.53 18.39 4.44
CA GLY A 128 19.37 19.57 4.64
C GLY A 128 18.82 20.88 4.05
N GLU A 129 17.69 20.84 3.36
CA GLU A 129 16.98 22.05 2.90
C GLU A 129 15.83 22.39 3.85
N GLU A 130 15.31 23.62 3.76
CA GLU A 130 14.06 23.99 4.43
C GLU A 130 12.99 24.27 3.38
N LEU A 131 11.72 24.15 3.77
CA LEU A 131 10.63 24.55 2.88
C LEU A 131 10.82 26.04 2.53
N GLY A 132 10.97 26.33 1.24
CA GLY A 132 11.06 27.70 0.76
C GLY A 132 9.84 28.50 1.22
N GLN A 133 10.05 29.73 1.67
CA GLN A 133 8.95 30.66 1.91
C GLN A 133 8.51 31.20 0.55
N ASP A 134 7.38 30.71 0.04
CA ASP A 134 6.63 31.37 -1.03
C ASP A 134 5.69 32.44 -0.43
#